data_AF-A0A7C3IHR4-F1
#
_entry.id   AF-A0A7C3IHR4-F1
#
_cell.length_a   1.000
_cell.length_b   1.000
_cell.length_c   1.000
_cell.angle_alpha   90.00
_cell.angle_beta   90.00
_cell.angle_gamma   90.00
#
_symmetry.space_group_name_H-M   'P 1'
#
loop_
_entity.id
_entity.type
_entity.pdbx_description
1 polymer ?
#
loop_
_entity_poly.entity_id
_entity_poly.type
_entity_poly.pdbx_seq_one_letter_code
_entity_poly.pdbx_strand_id
1 'polypeptide(L)'
;MKLEREAVLDWLTEHRVAVLAGFSGAIILLVLLILALVLNNSGNKQNLDKVKALSDAYKAESIPRKELFMEEEPDFVPKVLYYRAPQSAWDAEFVSQFWQTLDDKTIQDLQKDADNRVRVLLEAIP
;
A
#
# COMPACT_ATOMS: atom_id res chain seq x y z
N MET A 1 -47.46 -36.01 -21.75
CA MET A 1 -46.76 -34.71 -21.59
C MET A 1 -47.63 -33.46 -21.77
N LYS A 2 -48.93 -33.52 -22.16
CA LYS A 2 -49.83 -32.33 -22.15
C LYS A 2 -50.56 -32.14 -20.81
N LEU A 3 -51.05 -33.23 -20.22
CA LEU A 3 -51.73 -33.26 -18.91
C LEU A 3 -50.89 -32.68 -17.76
N GLU A 4 -49.57 -32.87 -17.80
CA GLU A 4 -48.67 -32.33 -16.75
C GLU A 4 -48.53 -30.80 -16.82
N ARG A 5 -48.62 -30.20 -18.02
CA ARG A 5 -48.58 -28.74 -18.15
C ARG A 5 -49.86 -28.08 -17.66
N GLU A 6 -51.00 -28.69 -17.95
CA GLU A 6 -52.31 -28.18 -17.52
C GLU A 6 -52.45 -28.24 -16.00
N ALA A 7 -52.02 -29.36 -15.37
CA ALA A 7 -52.00 -29.48 -13.91
C ALA A 7 -51.08 -28.45 -13.23
N VAL A 8 -49.92 -28.16 -13.83
CA VAL A 8 -48.98 -27.14 -13.32
C VAL A 8 -49.55 -25.73 -13.47
N LEU A 9 -50.25 -25.45 -14.58
CA LEU A 9 -50.90 -24.15 -14.83
C LEU A 9 -52.07 -23.92 -13.86
N ASP A 10 -52.91 -24.91 -13.61
CA ASP A 10 -54.00 -24.80 -12.64
C ASP A 10 -53.47 -24.56 -11.22
N TRP A 11 -52.42 -25.30 -10.83
CA TRP A 11 -51.77 -25.12 -9.53
C TRP A 11 -51.15 -23.71 -9.36
N LEU A 12 -50.48 -23.21 -10.41
CA LEU A 12 -49.94 -21.84 -10.46
C LEU A 12 -51.02 -20.78 -10.35
N THR A 13 -52.20 -21.04 -10.91
CA THR A 13 -53.31 -20.09 -10.92
C THR A 13 -53.99 -20.01 -9.55
N GLU A 14 -54.09 -21.15 -8.86
CA GLU A 14 -54.60 -21.27 -7.50
C GLU A 14 -53.63 -20.65 -6.47
N HIS A 15 -52.32 -20.88 -6.63
CA HIS A 15 -51.28 -20.40 -5.72
C HIS A 15 -50.58 -19.11 -6.20
N ARG A 16 -51.17 -18.38 -7.16
CA ARG A 16 -50.55 -17.23 -7.84
C ARG A 16 -50.00 -16.17 -6.88
N VAL A 17 -50.68 -15.94 -5.75
CA VAL A 17 -50.28 -14.94 -4.75
C VAL A 17 -49.01 -15.39 -4.01
N ALA A 18 -48.92 -16.67 -3.64
CA ALA A 18 -47.75 -17.24 -3.00
C ALA A 18 -46.54 -17.28 -3.95
N VAL A 19 -46.78 -17.60 -5.23
CA VAL A 19 -45.74 -17.57 -6.27
C VAL A 19 -45.23 -16.16 -6.50
N LEU A 20 -46.13 -15.17 -6.64
CA LEU A 20 -45.75 -13.77 -6.81
C LEU A 20 -45.01 -13.20 -5.58
N ALA A 21 -45.43 -13.57 -4.36
CA ALA A 21 -44.75 -13.17 -3.13
C ALA A 21 -43.36 -13.82 -2.99
N GLY A 22 -43.22 -15.10 -3.36
CA GLY A 22 -41.92 -15.77 -3.40
C GLY A 22 -40.98 -15.15 -4.43
N PHE A 23 -41.50 -14.82 -5.61
CA PHE A 23 -40.72 -14.20 -6.68
C PHE A 23 -40.28 -12.78 -6.33
N SER A 24 -41.16 -11.97 -5.73
CA SER A 24 -40.82 -10.62 -5.28
C SER A 24 -39.81 -10.64 -4.14
N GLY A 25 -39.95 -11.57 -3.19
CA GLY A 25 -38.98 -11.78 -2.11
C GLY A 25 -37.60 -12.18 -2.66
N ALA A 26 -37.56 -13.09 -3.62
CA ALA A 26 -36.32 -13.50 -4.28
C ALA A 26 -35.63 -12.34 -5.02
N ILE A 27 -36.40 -11.50 -5.71
CA ILE A 27 -35.88 -10.30 -6.40
C ILE A 27 -35.28 -9.32 -5.38
N ILE A 28 -35.97 -9.05 -4.26
CA ILE A 28 -35.46 -8.14 -3.22
C ILE A 28 -34.16 -8.68 -2.62
N LEU A 29 -34.10 -9.98 -2.32
CA LEU A 29 -32.88 -10.63 -1.84
C LEU A 29 -31.73 -10.48 -2.85
N LEU A 30 -32.00 -10.68 -4.14
CA LEU A 30 -31.01 -10.53 -5.19
C LEU A 30 -30.47 -9.09 -5.27
N VAL A 31 -31.36 -8.09 -5.17
CA VAL A 31 -30.98 -6.67 -5.15
C VAL A 31 -30.09 -6.35 -3.95
N LEU A 32 -30.45 -6.83 -2.74
CA LEU A 32 -29.63 -6.65 -1.54
C LEU A 32 -28.24 -7.28 -1.68
N LEU A 33 -28.18 -8.47 -2.27
CA LEU A 33 -26.93 -9.20 -2.47
C LEU A 33 -26.03 -8.46 -3.48
N ILE A 34 -26.59 -7.95 -4.58
CA ILE A 34 -25.87 -7.10 -5.54
C ILE A 34 -25.37 -5.82 -4.84
N LEU A 35 -26.20 -5.17 -4.03
CA LEU A 35 -25.82 -3.96 -3.31
C LEU A 35 -24.63 -4.21 -2.38
N ALA A 36 -24.68 -5.29 -1.60
CA ALA A 36 -23.60 -5.71 -0.71
C ALA A 36 -22.30 -5.98 -1.48
N LEU A 37 -22.39 -6.62 -2.65
CA LEU A 37 -21.25 -6.93 -3.51
C LEU A 37 -20.63 -5.64 -4.10
N VAL A 38 -21.45 -4.68 -4.51
CA VAL A 38 -21.01 -3.38 -5.03
C VAL A 38 -20.32 -2.55 -3.94
N LEU A 39 -20.90 -2.47 -2.74
CA LEU A 39 -20.33 -1.75 -1.60
C LEU A 39 -18.99 -2.36 -1.14
N ASN A 40 -18.88 -3.69 -1.14
CA ASN A 40 -17.64 -4.37 -0.79
C ASN A 40 -16.55 -4.13 -1.85
N ASN A 41 -16.91 -4.19 -3.13
CA ASN A 41 -15.97 -3.93 -4.22
C ASN A 41 -15.55 -2.45 -4.33
N SER A 42 -16.42 -1.50 -3.97
CA SER A 42 -16.06 -0.07 -4.00
C SER A 42 -15.03 0.30 -2.95
N GLY A 43 -15.11 -0.29 -1.75
CA GLY A 43 -14.10 -0.11 -0.70
C GLY A 43 -12.72 -0.62 -1.13
N ASN A 44 -12.70 -1.75 -1.86
CA ASN A 44 -11.44 -2.33 -2.33
C ASN A 44 -10.80 -1.50 -3.47
N LYS A 45 -11.61 -0.93 -4.37
CA LYS A 45 -11.12 -0.02 -5.43
C LYS A 45 -10.53 1.28 -4.87
N GLN A 46 -11.18 1.89 -3.88
CA GLN A 46 -10.64 3.11 -3.25
C GLN A 46 -9.29 2.87 -2.55
N ASN A 47 -9.09 1.69 -1.95
CA ASN A 47 -7.80 1.33 -1.36
C ASN A 47 -6.73 1.09 -2.43
N LEU A 48 -7.08 0.42 -3.53
CA LEU A 48 -6.17 0.23 -4.67
C LEU A 48 -5.77 1.57 -5.32
N ASP A 49 -6.71 2.50 -5.50
CA ASP A 49 -6.44 3.82 -6.07
C ASP A 49 -5.57 4.66 -5.14
N LYS A 50 -5.78 4.59 -3.80
CA LYS A 50 -4.91 5.24 -2.82
C LYS A 50 -3.49 4.66 -2.80
N VAL A 51 -3.36 3.33 -2.84
CA VAL A 51 -2.06 2.65 -2.89
C VAL A 51 -1.33 2.99 -4.20
N LYS A 52 -2.05 3.05 -5.32
CA LYS A 52 -1.51 3.46 -6.60
C LYS A 52 -1.07 4.93 -6.61
N ALA A 53 -1.88 5.83 -6.05
CA ALA A 53 -1.51 7.24 -5.90
C ALA A 53 -0.29 7.44 -4.98
N LEU A 54 -0.18 6.68 -3.89
CA LEU A 54 1.00 6.65 -3.02
C LEU A 54 2.23 6.11 -3.75
N SER A 55 2.08 5.01 -4.52
CA SER A 55 3.16 4.44 -5.33
C SER A 55 3.61 5.38 -6.46
N ASP A 56 2.69 6.11 -7.08
CA ASP A 56 3.02 7.08 -8.13
C ASP A 56 3.63 8.36 -7.54
N ALA A 57 3.25 8.78 -6.32
CA ALA A 57 3.90 9.87 -5.59
C ALA A 57 5.31 9.49 -5.09
N TYR A 58 5.54 8.21 -4.81
CA TYR A 58 6.85 7.64 -4.46
C TYR A 58 7.65 7.15 -5.66
N LYS A 59 7.22 7.40 -6.90
CA LYS A 59 8.14 7.33 -8.04
C LYS A 59 9.18 8.43 -7.83
N ALA A 60 10.23 8.08 -7.09
CA ALA A 60 11.39 8.91 -6.88
C ALA A 60 11.86 9.34 -8.27
N GLU A 61 11.64 10.62 -8.58
CA GLU A 61 12.24 11.22 -9.75
C GLU A 61 13.73 10.94 -9.64
N SER A 62 14.31 10.37 -10.71
CA SER A 62 15.72 9.98 -10.72
C SER A 62 16.55 11.25 -10.56
N ILE A 63 16.90 11.62 -9.33
CA ILE A 63 17.75 12.76 -9.05
C ILE A 63 19.11 12.46 -9.68
N PRO A 64 19.56 13.22 -10.68
CA PRO A 64 20.86 13.03 -11.29
C PRO A 64 21.95 13.09 -10.21
N ARG A 65 22.90 12.14 -10.23
CA ARG A 65 24.01 12.08 -9.25
C ARG A 65 24.73 13.42 -9.06
N LYS A 66 24.83 14.23 -10.13
CA LYS A 66 25.45 15.55 -10.14
C LYS A 66 24.70 16.63 -9.35
N GLU A 67 23.44 16.38 -8.97
CA GLU A 67 22.65 17.27 -8.11
C GLU A 67 22.84 16.93 -6.62
N LEU A 68 23.15 15.68 -6.30
CA LEU A 68 23.35 15.20 -4.92
C LEU A 68 24.82 15.25 -4.49
N PHE A 69 25.75 15.15 -5.44
CA PHE A 69 27.18 15.10 -5.19
C PHE A 69 27.87 16.16 -6.05
N MET A 70 28.85 16.86 -5.49
CA MET A 70 29.72 17.75 -6.25
C MET A 70 30.41 16.98 -7.38
N GLU A 71 30.75 17.68 -8.47
CA GLU A 71 31.54 17.11 -9.58
C GLU A 71 32.78 16.39 -9.03
N GLU A 72 33.18 15.30 -9.71
CA GLU A 72 34.27 14.42 -9.30
C GLU A 72 35.47 15.24 -8.78
N GLU A 73 35.73 15.14 -7.47
CA GLU A 73 36.91 15.78 -6.88
C GLU A 73 38.14 15.32 -7.67
N PRO A 74 39.05 16.25 -8.05
CA PRO A 74 40.27 15.89 -8.75
C PRO A 74 41.04 14.83 -7.94
N ASP A 75 41.52 13.82 -8.66
CA ASP A 75 42.05 12.52 -8.21
C ASP A 75 43.36 12.59 -7.37
N PHE A 76 43.55 13.64 -6.58
CA PHE A 76 44.76 13.89 -5.81
C PHE A 76 44.45 14.23 -4.36
N VAL A 77 44.31 13.17 -3.55
CA VAL A 77 44.48 13.27 -2.10
C VAL A 77 45.96 12.98 -1.78
N PRO A 78 46.72 13.93 -1.22
CA PRO A 78 48.12 13.70 -0.89
C PRO A 78 48.20 12.73 0.31
N LYS A 79 48.62 11.51 0.00
CA LYS A 79 49.08 10.46 0.91
C LYS A 79 48.00 9.90 1.85
N VAL A 80 47.72 8.61 1.63
CA VAL A 80 46.87 7.70 2.41
C VAL A 80 45.38 7.71 2.01
N LEU A 81 45.10 7.30 0.76
CA LEU A 81 43.80 6.72 0.42
C LEU A 81 43.92 5.19 0.47
N TYR A 82 43.14 4.56 1.34
CA TYR A 82 42.87 3.13 1.25
C TYR A 82 42.26 2.89 -0.14
N TYR A 83 43.02 2.28 -1.05
CA TYR A 83 42.53 1.87 -2.36
C TYR A 83 41.27 1.01 -2.16
N ARG A 84 40.10 1.60 -2.41
CA ARG A 84 38.84 0.86 -2.52
C ARG A 84 38.44 0.90 -3.97
N ALA A 85 38.29 -0.27 -4.58
CA ALA A 85 37.70 -0.34 -5.91
C ALA A 85 36.30 0.31 -5.86
N PRO A 86 35.95 1.17 -6.83
CA PRO A 86 34.62 1.76 -6.88
C PRO A 86 33.59 0.64 -7.01
N GLN A 87 32.70 0.52 -6.02
CA GLN A 87 31.61 -0.45 -6.09
C GLN A 87 30.50 0.10 -7.00
N SER A 88 30.00 -0.75 -7.90
CA SER A 88 28.89 -0.41 -8.79
C SER A 88 27.55 -0.31 -8.06
N ALA A 89 27.42 -0.96 -6.90
CA ALA A 89 26.26 -0.88 -6.02
C ALA A 89 26.68 -1.13 -4.57
N TRP A 90 25.95 -0.53 -3.63
CA TRP A 90 26.12 -0.80 -2.20
C TRP A 90 25.15 -1.91 -1.81
N ASP A 91 25.64 -3.14 -1.68
CA ASP A 91 24.85 -4.26 -1.18
C ASP A 91 24.87 -4.31 0.36
N ALA A 92 23.86 -4.97 0.95
CA ALA A 92 23.71 -5.05 2.39
C ALA A 92 24.88 -5.80 3.07
N GLU A 93 25.44 -6.79 2.39
CA GLU A 93 26.56 -7.60 2.88
C GLU A 93 27.84 -6.74 3.00
N PHE A 94 28.12 -5.90 2.01
CA PHE A 94 29.22 -4.97 1.99
C PHE A 94 29.05 -3.85 3.01
N VAL A 95 27.85 -3.25 3.11
CA VAL A 95 27.56 -2.21 4.10
C VAL A 95 27.78 -2.73 5.51
N SER A 96 27.40 -3.98 5.79
CA SER A 96 27.55 -4.61 7.11
C SER A 96 29.00 -4.71 7.60
N GLN A 97 29.98 -4.69 6.69
CA GLN A 97 31.41 -4.72 7.05
C GLN A 97 31.91 -3.38 7.63
N PHE A 98 31.22 -2.28 7.32
CA PHE A 98 31.57 -0.93 7.77
C PHE A 98 30.58 -0.38 8.79
N TRP A 99 29.38 -0.97 8.83
CA TRP A 99 28.37 -0.66 9.81
C TRP A 99 28.63 -1.43 11.09
N GLN A 100 29.29 -0.79 12.05
CA GLN A 100 29.30 -1.32 13.42
C GLN A 100 27.88 -1.20 13.96
N THR A 101 27.30 -2.33 14.36
CA THR A 101 26.05 -2.31 15.13
C THR A 101 26.29 -1.48 16.37
N LEU A 102 25.63 -0.33 16.46
CA LEU A 102 25.68 0.52 17.64
C LEU A 102 25.16 -0.29 18.84
N ASP A 103 25.83 -0.17 19.98
CA ASP A 103 25.34 -0.75 21.21
C ASP A 103 24.02 -0.09 21.63
N ASP A 104 23.17 -0.85 22.32
CA ASP A 104 21.82 -0.40 22.70
C ASP A 104 21.82 0.94 23.45
N LYS A 105 22.86 1.22 24.23
CA LYS A 105 23.00 2.48 24.97
C LYS A 105 23.24 3.64 24.01
N THR A 106 24.16 3.49 23.05
CA THR A 106 24.40 4.50 22.01
C THR A 106 23.15 4.76 21.16
N ILE A 107 22.36 3.74 20.85
CA ILE A 107 21.07 3.90 20.15
C ILE A 107 20.10 4.73 21.01
N GLN A 108 19.97 4.41 22.30
CA GLN A 108 19.11 5.15 23.22
C GLN A 108 19.54 6.62 23.38
N ASP A 109 20.84 6.87 23.45
CA ASP A 109 21.39 8.23 23.57
C ASP A 109 21.12 9.06 22.30
N LEU A 110 21.30 8.47 21.11
CA LEU A 110 20.97 9.10 19.84
C LEU A 110 19.47 9.38 19.70
N GLN A 111 18.64 8.42 20.11
CA GLN A 111 17.18 8.57 20.07
C GLN A 111 16.73 9.71 20.99
N LYS A 112 17.29 9.79 22.21
CA LYS A 112 17.00 10.86 23.15
C LYS A 112 17.45 12.24 22.65
N ASP A 113 18.60 12.33 21.98
CA ASP A 113 19.05 13.59 21.38
C ASP A 113 18.13 14.02 20.23
N ALA A 114 17.72 13.08 19.39
CA ALA A 114 16.77 13.32 18.31
C ALA A 114 15.41 13.81 18.84
N ASP A 115 14.86 13.14 19.85
CA ASP A 115 13.59 13.52 20.48
C ASP A 115 13.65 14.92 21.10
N ASN A 116 14.76 15.26 21.75
CA ASN A 116 14.98 16.60 22.29
C ASN A 116 15.04 17.66 21.20
N ARG A 117 15.74 17.40 20.09
CA ARG A 117 15.81 18.33 18.95
C ARG A 117 14.45 18.54 18.31
N VAL A 118 13.68 17.48 18.11
CA VAL A 118 12.31 17.56 17.59
C VAL A 118 11.43 18.38 18.54
N ARG A 119 11.49 18.12 19.84
CA ARG A 119 10.72 18.89 20.83
C ARG A 119 11.07 20.37 20.78
N VAL A 120 12.35 20.72 20.75
CA VAL A 120 12.80 22.13 20.68
C VAL A 120 12.29 22.79 19.39
N LEU A 121 12.34 22.09 18.26
CA LEU A 121 11.81 22.61 17.00
C LEU A 121 10.29 22.81 17.04
N LEU A 122 9.55 21.89 17.68
CA LEU A 122 8.09 22.02 17.85
C LEU A 122 7.71 23.14 18.82
N GLU A 123 8.49 23.33 19.89
CA GLU A 123 8.31 24.46 20.84
C GLU A 123 8.68 25.82 20.21
N ALA A 124 9.52 25.83 19.17
CA ALA A 124 9.89 27.02 18.43
C ALA A 124 8.86 27.43 17.36
N ILE A 125 7.82 26.62 17.11
CA ILE A 125 6.70 26.97 16.22
C ILE A 125 5.61 27.66 17.07
N PRO A 126 5.30 28.94 16.82
CA PRO A 126 4.34 29.72 17.62
C PRO A 126 2.88 29.29 17.42
#